data_AF-A0A1N7JXN5-F1
#
_entry.id   AF-A0A1N7JXN5-F1
#
_cell.length_a   1.000
_cell.length_b   1.000
_cell.length_c   1.000
_cell.angle_alpha   90.00
_cell.angle_beta   90.00
_cell.angle_gamma   90.00
#
_symmetry.space_group_name_H-M   'P 1'
#
loop_
_entity.id
_entity.type
_entity.pdbx_description
1 polymer ?
#
loop_
_entity_poly.entity_id
_entity_poly.type
_entity_poly.pdbx_seq_one_letter_code
_entity_poly.pdbx_strand_id
1 'polypeptide(L)'
;MNTKIIFLALIVAFSFSGIMFGQENYRTLVHEGNQKFDGKDYDGASSKYMEAVKSNEKDFTAHYNMGNALYKSKKYEEAKAEFEKAEQLSQTLSDKSAALHNLGNTYMQMNQPEKAADYYKKALKQNPYSEATRKNYEIAKLKEKENEQKKNQQNSSGKGGGGNDQNKGDDQKGDKDQKQDQGKGQQNEGKSDQGNNPQQNQNNEGKMPKNLEDALLDKINNKEKETAKRILNKNSYSMPESNEKDW
;
A
#
# COMPACT_ATOMS: atom_id res chain seq x y z
N MET A 1 55.62 33.83 -40.69
CA MET A 1 54.85 32.82 -39.95
C MET A 1 53.64 33.52 -39.33
N ASN A 2 52.42 33.21 -39.79
CA ASN A 2 51.21 33.96 -39.46
C ASN A 2 50.71 33.61 -38.05
N THR A 3 51.11 34.39 -37.06
CA THR A 3 50.70 34.29 -35.64
C THR A 3 49.18 34.33 -35.45
N LYS A 4 48.44 34.96 -36.38
CA LYS A 4 46.96 34.97 -36.39
C LYS A 4 46.32 33.60 -36.67
N ILE A 5 47.00 32.74 -37.43
CA ILE A 5 46.49 31.38 -37.74
C ILE A 5 46.66 30.46 -36.52
N ILE A 6 47.73 30.65 -35.75
CA ILE A 6 48.00 29.89 -34.52
C ILE A 6 46.99 30.23 -33.42
N PHE A 7 46.60 31.50 -33.30
CA PHE A 7 45.57 31.93 -32.33
C PHE A 7 44.16 31.44 -32.68
N LEU A 8 43.81 31.34 -33.98
CA LEU A 8 42.52 30.81 -34.40
C LEU A 8 42.40 29.29 -34.17
N ALA A 9 43.51 28.55 -34.32
CA ALA A 9 43.55 27.10 -34.08
C ALA A 9 43.39 26.74 -32.58
N LEU A 10 43.86 27.59 -31.66
CA LEU A 10 43.75 27.37 -30.22
C LEU A 10 42.32 27.56 -29.67
N ILE A 11 41.50 28.40 -30.30
CA ILE A 11 40.11 28.63 -29.87
C ILE A 11 39.18 27.50 -30.33
N VAL A 12 39.46 26.88 -31.48
CA VAL A 12 38.69 25.72 -31.98
C VAL A 12 38.98 24.45 -31.16
N ALA A 13 40.19 24.33 -30.59
CA ALA A 13 40.56 23.21 -29.74
C ALA A 13 39.90 23.22 -28.34
N PHE A 14 39.44 24.38 -27.85
CA PHE A 14 38.80 24.50 -26.54
C PHE A 14 37.25 24.40 -26.58
N SER A 15 36.66 24.39 -27.78
CA SER A 15 35.20 24.24 -27.97
C SER A 15 34.74 22.77 -27.99
N PHE A 16 35.66 21.82 -28.04
CA PHE A 16 35.35 20.38 -28.17
C PHE A 16 35.54 19.58 -26.88
N SER A 17 35.88 20.23 -25.77
CA SER A 17 35.81 19.65 -24.42
C SER A 17 34.41 19.80 -23.82
N GLY A 18 33.38 19.62 -24.65
CA GLY A 18 32.02 19.37 -24.18
C GLY A 18 32.03 17.99 -23.53
N ILE A 19 31.91 17.95 -22.21
CA ILE A 19 31.87 16.73 -21.41
C ILE A 19 30.84 15.79 -22.04
N MET A 20 31.31 14.73 -22.67
CA MET A 20 30.52 13.56 -23.00
C MET A 20 30.15 12.90 -21.66
N PHE A 21 29.18 13.47 -20.94
CA PHE A 21 28.43 12.67 -19.98
C PHE A 21 27.72 11.63 -20.83
N GLY A 22 28.32 10.43 -20.91
CA GLY A 22 27.74 9.32 -21.65
C GLY A 22 26.32 9.14 -21.13
N GLN A 23 25.33 9.37 -21.98
CA GLN A 23 23.94 9.09 -21.64
C GLN A 23 23.89 7.60 -21.29
N GLU A 24 23.72 7.28 -20.00
CA GLU A 24 23.56 5.90 -19.58
C GLU A 24 22.37 5.32 -20.34
N ASN A 25 22.57 4.15 -20.94
CA ASN A 25 21.52 3.48 -21.67
C ASN A 25 20.36 3.20 -20.71
N TYR A 26 19.13 3.49 -21.12
CA TYR A 26 17.89 3.18 -20.40
C TYR A 26 17.93 1.79 -19.74
N ARG A 27 18.43 0.76 -20.44
CA ARG A 27 18.52 -0.61 -19.91
C ARG A 27 19.46 -0.72 -18.71
N THR A 28 20.60 -0.05 -18.76
CA THR A 28 21.57 0.02 -17.66
C THR A 28 20.95 0.71 -16.45
N LEU A 29 20.27 1.84 -16.66
CA LEU A 29 19.59 2.59 -15.59
C LEU A 29 18.51 1.76 -14.89
N VAL A 30 17.69 1.03 -15.66
CA VAL A 30 16.69 0.11 -15.09
C VAL A 30 17.38 -1.03 -14.33
N HIS A 31 18.45 -1.60 -14.87
CA HIS A 31 19.19 -2.67 -14.21
C HIS A 31 19.80 -2.23 -12.88
N GLU A 32 20.50 -1.09 -12.84
CA GLU A 32 21.06 -0.52 -11.61
C GLU A 32 19.96 -0.17 -10.60
N GLY A 33 18.85 0.38 -11.07
CA GLY A 33 17.66 0.61 -10.25
C GLY A 33 17.15 -0.69 -9.61
N ASN A 34 17.07 -1.77 -10.38
CA ASN A 34 16.66 -3.08 -9.86
C ASN A 34 17.65 -3.63 -8.82
N GLN A 35 18.96 -3.55 -9.08
CA GLN A 35 19.99 -3.99 -8.13
C GLN A 35 19.87 -3.24 -6.80
N LYS A 36 19.66 -1.92 -6.85
CA LYS A 36 19.43 -1.11 -5.65
C LYS A 36 18.13 -1.49 -4.94
N PHE A 37 17.06 -1.71 -5.70
CA PHE A 37 15.77 -2.13 -5.16
C PHE A 37 15.88 -3.47 -4.41
N ASP A 38 16.56 -4.45 -5.00
CA ASP A 38 16.83 -5.76 -4.39
C ASP A 38 17.73 -5.63 -3.14
N GLY A 39 18.70 -4.71 -3.20
CA GLY A 39 19.52 -4.29 -2.05
C GLY A 39 18.76 -3.50 -0.98
N LYS A 40 17.45 -3.24 -1.17
CA LYS A 40 16.59 -2.41 -0.31
C LYS A 40 17.00 -0.93 -0.21
N ASP A 41 17.91 -0.48 -1.09
CA ASP A 41 18.21 0.93 -1.32
C ASP A 41 17.11 1.54 -2.21
N TYR A 42 15.93 1.74 -1.62
CA TYR A 42 14.75 2.18 -2.36
C TYR A 42 14.86 3.64 -2.86
N ASP A 43 15.53 4.51 -2.11
CA ASP A 43 15.77 5.89 -2.53
C ASP A 43 16.79 5.94 -3.68
N GLY A 44 17.86 5.16 -3.62
CA GLY A 44 18.79 5.02 -4.73
C GLY A 44 18.14 4.37 -5.97
N ALA A 45 17.29 3.36 -5.76
CA ALA A 45 16.52 2.74 -6.84
C ALA A 45 15.62 3.75 -7.54
N SER A 46 14.86 4.55 -6.77
CA SER A 46 14.00 5.61 -7.32
C SER A 46 14.78 6.65 -8.11
N SER A 47 16.01 6.98 -7.69
CA SER A 47 16.89 7.90 -8.41
C SER A 47 17.30 7.34 -9.78
N LYS A 48 17.70 6.06 -9.84
CA LYS A 48 18.06 5.41 -11.11
C LYS A 48 16.87 5.21 -12.04
N TYR A 49 15.70 4.88 -11.51
CA TYR A 49 14.49 4.85 -12.31
C TYR A 49 14.06 6.23 -12.82
N MET A 50 14.27 7.30 -12.04
CA MET A 50 14.02 8.67 -12.51
C MET A 50 14.92 9.03 -13.70
N GLU A 51 16.19 8.64 -13.68
CA GLU A 51 17.08 8.79 -14.83
C GLU A 51 16.58 7.96 -16.04
N ALA A 52 16.10 6.73 -15.82
CA ALA A 52 15.50 5.91 -16.88
C ALA A 52 14.24 6.56 -17.48
N VAL A 53 13.37 7.13 -16.65
CA VAL A 53 12.18 7.89 -17.07
C VAL A 53 12.59 9.09 -17.93
N LYS A 54 13.63 9.84 -17.53
CA LYS A 54 14.15 10.97 -18.35
C LYS A 54 14.67 10.51 -19.71
N SER A 55 15.25 9.32 -19.79
CA SER A 55 15.72 8.75 -21.06
C SER A 55 14.57 8.20 -21.93
N ASN A 56 13.46 7.76 -21.33
CA ASN A 56 12.30 7.23 -22.04
C ASN A 56 11.00 7.45 -21.25
N GLU A 57 10.39 8.63 -21.42
CA GLU A 57 9.22 9.10 -20.64
C GLU A 57 7.92 8.33 -20.92
N LYS A 58 7.88 7.50 -21.97
CA LYS A 58 6.68 6.73 -22.37
C LYS A 58 6.80 5.26 -22.05
N ASP A 59 7.82 4.88 -21.28
CA ASP A 59 8.02 3.49 -20.89
C ASP A 59 7.25 3.15 -19.61
N PHE A 60 6.42 2.10 -19.71
CA PHE A 60 5.66 1.58 -18.58
C PHE A 60 6.57 1.12 -17.42
N THR A 61 7.64 0.38 -17.73
CA THR A 61 8.48 -0.29 -16.74
C THR A 61 9.21 0.71 -15.86
N ALA A 62 9.74 1.80 -16.41
CA ALA A 62 10.45 2.82 -15.64
C ALA A 62 9.53 3.51 -14.62
N HIS A 63 8.35 3.97 -15.05
CA HIS A 63 7.35 4.56 -14.14
C HIS A 63 6.84 3.55 -13.10
N TYR A 64 6.54 2.31 -13.51
CA TYR A 64 6.07 1.27 -12.59
C TYR A 64 7.12 0.93 -11.53
N ASN A 65 8.38 0.79 -11.93
CA ASN A 65 9.48 0.46 -11.02
C ASN A 65 9.82 1.63 -10.08
N MET A 66 9.79 2.87 -10.59
CA MET A 66 9.92 4.08 -9.78
C MET A 66 8.82 4.16 -8.72
N GLY A 67 7.56 3.91 -9.11
CA GLY A 67 6.43 3.84 -8.18
C GLY A 67 6.62 2.78 -7.09
N ASN A 68 7.13 1.59 -7.44
CA ASN A 68 7.43 0.55 -6.44
C ASN A 68 8.52 0.99 -5.45
N ALA A 69 9.60 1.60 -5.94
CA ALA A 69 10.68 2.11 -5.08
C ALA A 69 10.15 3.17 -4.12
N LEU A 70 9.40 4.16 -4.63
CA LEU A 70 8.77 5.20 -3.82
C LEU A 70 7.79 4.63 -2.79
N TYR A 71 6.97 3.65 -3.18
CA TYR A 71 6.05 2.97 -2.26
C TYR A 71 6.80 2.28 -1.12
N LYS A 72 7.92 1.61 -1.41
CA LYS A 72 8.76 0.97 -0.39
C LYS A 72 9.50 1.99 0.50
N SER A 73 9.86 3.15 -0.04
CA SER A 73 10.32 4.32 0.72
C SER A 73 9.21 5.07 1.47
N LYS A 74 7.95 4.59 1.42
CA LYS A 74 6.76 5.21 2.05
C LYS A 74 6.40 6.62 1.51
N LYS A 75 6.89 6.97 0.32
CA LYS A 75 6.57 8.19 -0.42
C LYS A 75 5.32 7.95 -1.27
N TYR A 76 4.16 7.85 -0.60
CA TYR A 76 2.95 7.29 -1.19
C TYR A 76 2.31 8.21 -2.23
N GLU A 77 2.34 9.52 -2.02
CA GLU A 77 1.82 10.51 -2.95
C GLU A 77 2.58 10.50 -4.28
N GLU A 78 3.92 10.41 -4.24
CA GLU A 78 4.77 10.29 -5.42
C GLU A 78 4.59 8.92 -6.07
N ALA A 79 4.55 7.83 -5.28
CA ALA A 79 4.29 6.49 -5.81
C ALA A 79 2.97 6.42 -6.57
N LYS A 80 1.91 7.07 -6.06
CA LYS A 80 0.61 7.18 -6.71
C LYS A 80 0.74 7.85 -8.08
N ALA A 81 1.45 8.98 -8.17
CA ALA A 81 1.63 9.70 -9.44
C ALA A 81 2.34 8.83 -10.48
N GLU A 82 3.39 8.11 -10.07
CA GLU A 82 4.13 7.20 -10.95
C GLU A 82 3.28 5.99 -11.38
N PHE A 83 2.48 5.42 -10.48
CA PHE A 83 1.57 4.33 -10.85
C PHE A 83 0.40 4.80 -11.73
N GLU A 84 -0.10 6.04 -11.57
CA GLU A 84 -1.08 6.63 -12.48
C GLU A 84 -0.48 6.80 -13.88
N LYS A 85 0.78 7.23 -13.97
CA LYS A 85 1.50 7.32 -15.25
C LYS A 85 1.72 5.94 -15.87
N ALA A 86 2.12 4.94 -15.07
CA ALA A 86 2.24 3.57 -15.54
C ALA A 86 0.89 3.00 -16.02
N GLU A 87 -0.23 3.29 -15.35
CA GLU A 87 -1.56 2.87 -15.80
C GLU A 87 -1.89 3.45 -17.18
N GLN A 88 -1.59 4.72 -17.41
CA GLN A 88 -1.78 5.39 -18.71
C GLN A 88 -0.90 4.81 -19.82
N LEU A 89 0.33 4.42 -19.49
CA LEU A 89 1.31 3.87 -20.44
C LEU A 89 1.19 2.35 -20.64
N SER A 90 0.30 1.68 -19.89
CA SER A 90 0.14 0.23 -19.97
C SER A 90 -0.32 -0.22 -21.37
N GLN A 91 0.37 -1.22 -21.93
CA GLN A 91 0.07 -1.77 -23.26
C GLN A 91 -0.60 -3.15 -23.20
N THR A 92 -0.53 -3.81 -22.05
CA THR A 92 -1.10 -5.15 -21.86
C THR A 92 -2.06 -5.17 -20.68
N LEU A 93 -3.00 -6.13 -20.69
CA LEU A 93 -3.91 -6.34 -19.56
C LEU A 93 -3.14 -6.62 -18.25
N SER A 94 -2.00 -7.31 -18.34
CA SER A 94 -1.14 -7.58 -17.19
C SER A 94 -0.52 -6.30 -16.63
N ASP A 95 0.03 -5.44 -17.50
CA ASP A 95 0.67 -4.19 -17.08
C ASP A 95 -0.38 -3.27 -16.43
N LYS A 96 -1.56 -3.15 -17.07
CA LYS A 96 -2.68 -2.37 -16.56
C LYS A 96 -3.19 -2.89 -15.21
N SER A 97 -3.34 -4.21 -15.08
CA SER A 97 -3.75 -4.86 -13.83
C SER A 97 -2.75 -4.57 -12.69
N ALA A 98 -1.45 -4.68 -12.97
CA ALA A 98 -0.38 -4.45 -12.00
C ALA A 98 -0.36 -2.99 -11.52
N ALA A 99 -0.45 -2.01 -12.43
CA ALA A 99 -0.50 -0.60 -12.06
C ALA A 99 -1.75 -0.26 -11.22
N LEU A 100 -2.92 -0.75 -11.63
CA LEU A 100 -4.17 -0.56 -10.88
C LEU A 100 -4.14 -1.22 -9.50
N HIS A 101 -3.55 -2.41 -9.38
CA HIS A 101 -3.36 -3.08 -8.10
C HIS A 101 -2.49 -2.24 -7.17
N ASN A 102 -1.36 -1.72 -7.66
CA ASN A 102 -0.45 -0.90 -6.86
C ASN A 102 -1.02 0.47 -6.50
N LEU A 103 -1.90 1.05 -7.33
CA LEU A 103 -2.70 2.21 -6.93
C LEU A 103 -3.61 1.86 -5.74
N GLY A 104 -4.27 0.70 -5.78
CA GLY A 104 -5.04 0.19 -4.64
C GLY A 104 -4.20 0.07 -3.37
N ASN A 105 -3.01 -0.54 -3.47
CA ASN A 105 -2.07 -0.66 -2.34
C ASN A 105 -1.67 0.72 -1.80
N THR A 106 -1.38 1.66 -2.69
CA THR A 106 -0.97 3.03 -2.33
C THR A 106 -2.09 3.76 -1.59
N TYR A 107 -3.33 3.68 -2.08
CA TYR A 107 -4.49 4.26 -1.38
C TYR A 107 -4.76 3.59 -0.02
N MET A 108 -4.50 2.30 0.14
CA MET A 108 -4.58 1.64 1.46
C MET A 108 -3.60 2.25 2.46
N GLN A 109 -2.35 2.49 2.05
CA GLN A 109 -1.33 3.11 2.89
C GLN A 109 -1.65 4.57 3.23
N MET A 110 -2.28 5.29 2.30
CA MET A 110 -2.81 6.64 2.53
C MET A 110 -4.10 6.66 3.37
N ASN A 111 -4.53 5.53 3.93
CA ASN A 111 -5.78 5.36 4.70
C ASN A 111 -7.05 5.79 3.95
N GLN A 112 -7.09 5.55 2.64
CA GLN A 112 -8.26 5.79 1.77
C GLN A 112 -8.80 4.47 1.22
N PRO A 113 -9.38 3.59 2.07
CA PRO A 113 -9.79 2.24 1.68
C PRO A 113 -10.90 2.22 0.62
N GLU A 114 -11.75 3.23 0.56
CA GLU A 114 -12.82 3.36 -0.43
C GLU A 114 -12.23 3.44 -1.85
N LYS A 115 -11.24 4.33 -2.03
CA LYS A 115 -10.51 4.45 -3.30
C LYS A 115 -9.70 3.20 -3.60
N ALA A 116 -9.07 2.62 -2.57
CA ALA A 116 -8.32 1.38 -2.76
C ALA A 116 -9.22 0.26 -3.33
N ALA A 117 -10.42 0.08 -2.76
CA ALA A 117 -11.38 -0.90 -3.24
C ALA A 117 -11.77 -0.66 -4.72
N ASP A 118 -11.97 0.60 -5.13
CA ASP A 118 -12.24 0.93 -6.52
C ASP A 118 -11.09 0.54 -7.46
N TYR A 119 -9.84 0.81 -7.08
CA TYR A 119 -8.68 0.45 -7.90
C TYR A 119 -8.44 -1.06 -7.95
N TYR A 120 -8.60 -1.78 -6.84
CA TYR A 120 -8.54 -3.24 -6.86
C TYR A 120 -9.67 -3.85 -7.71
N LYS A 121 -10.88 -3.31 -7.65
CA LYS A 121 -11.98 -3.73 -8.52
C LYS A 121 -11.65 -3.51 -9.99
N LYS A 122 -11.05 -2.36 -10.35
CA LYS A 122 -10.56 -2.11 -11.72
C LYS A 122 -9.45 -3.10 -12.10
N ALA A 123 -8.52 -3.42 -11.22
CA ALA A 123 -7.46 -4.40 -11.45
C ALA A 123 -8.00 -5.82 -11.68
N LEU A 124 -9.00 -6.25 -10.91
CA LEU A 124 -9.69 -7.55 -11.06
C LEU A 124 -10.48 -7.64 -12.37
N LYS A 125 -10.96 -6.52 -12.92
CA LYS A 125 -11.55 -6.53 -14.28
C LYS A 125 -10.51 -6.86 -15.35
N GLN A 126 -9.24 -6.49 -15.15
CA GLN A 126 -8.15 -6.80 -16.08
C GLN A 126 -7.59 -8.22 -15.86
N ASN A 127 -7.52 -8.66 -14.59
CA ASN A 127 -7.09 -10.01 -14.20
C ASN A 127 -8.03 -10.59 -13.12
N PRO A 128 -9.11 -11.27 -13.52
CA PRO A 128 -10.10 -11.83 -12.57
C PRO A 128 -9.54 -12.91 -11.65
N TYR A 129 -8.42 -13.52 -12.02
CA TYR A 129 -7.82 -14.65 -11.30
C TYR A 129 -6.74 -14.22 -10.31
N SER A 130 -6.46 -12.92 -10.15
CA SER A 130 -5.54 -12.45 -9.13
C SER A 130 -6.13 -12.63 -7.72
N GLU A 131 -5.71 -13.70 -7.06
CA GLU A 131 -6.06 -13.98 -5.65
C GLU A 131 -5.60 -12.85 -4.72
N ALA A 132 -4.41 -12.29 -4.98
CA ALA A 132 -3.85 -11.21 -4.16
C ALA A 132 -4.69 -9.94 -4.26
N THR A 133 -5.02 -9.50 -5.48
CA THR A 133 -5.90 -8.34 -5.69
C THR A 133 -7.29 -8.57 -5.07
N ARG A 134 -7.83 -9.79 -5.17
CA ARG A 134 -9.12 -10.14 -4.57
C ARG A 134 -9.10 -10.00 -3.05
N LYS A 135 -8.06 -10.52 -2.40
CA LYS A 135 -7.91 -10.40 -0.95
C LYS A 135 -7.70 -8.96 -0.51
N ASN A 136 -6.85 -8.20 -1.21
CA ASN A 136 -6.66 -6.78 -0.90
C ASN A 136 -7.95 -5.96 -1.10
N TYR A 137 -8.76 -6.30 -2.10
CA TYR A 137 -10.10 -5.73 -2.28
C TYR A 137 -11.01 -6.03 -1.08
N GLU A 138 -11.05 -7.28 -0.62
CA GLU A 138 -11.85 -7.67 0.55
C GLU A 138 -11.42 -6.91 1.82
N ILE A 139 -10.10 -6.82 2.06
CA ILE A 139 -9.54 -6.03 3.17
C ILE A 139 -9.94 -4.56 3.06
N ALA A 140 -9.82 -3.96 1.87
CA ALA A 140 -10.22 -2.58 1.63
C ALA A 140 -11.71 -2.36 1.93
N LYS A 141 -12.60 -3.25 1.47
CA LYS A 141 -14.04 -3.17 1.75
C LYS A 141 -14.38 -3.30 3.24
N LEU A 142 -13.62 -4.11 3.99
CA LEU A 142 -13.80 -4.21 5.44
C LEU A 142 -13.36 -2.93 6.16
N LYS A 143 -12.22 -2.35 5.77
CA LYS A 143 -11.71 -1.10 6.34
C LYS A 143 -12.61 0.11 6.03
N GLU A 144 -13.18 0.16 4.83
CA GLU A 144 -14.23 1.12 4.47
C GLU A 144 -15.44 1.03 5.41
N LYS A 145 -15.99 -0.18 5.62
CA LYS A 145 -17.11 -0.37 6.56
C LYS A 145 -16.76 0.05 7.99
N GLU A 146 -15.54 -0.25 8.44
CA GLU A 146 -15.07 0.17 9.76
C GLU A 146 -15.02 1.70 9.89
N ASN A 147 -14.56 2.40 8.85
CA ASN A 147 -14.53 3.87 8.79
C ASN A 147 -15.94 4.47 8.86
N GLU A 148 -16.88 3.90 8.11
CA GLU A 148 -18.30 4.32 8.13
C GLU A 148 -18.92 4.15 9.52
N GLN A 149 -18.67 3.01 10.18
CA GLN A 149 -19.17 2.73 11.52
C GLN A 149 -18.60 3.72 12.56
N LYS A 150 -17.30 4.02 12.50
CA LYS A 150 -16.67 5.03 13.38
C LYS A 150 -17.29 6.41 13.21
N LYS A 151 -17.54 6.83 11.96
CA LYS A 151 -18.17 8.11 11.66
C LYS A 151 -19.60 8.20 12.19
N ASN A 152 -20.36 7.11 12.10
CA ASN A 152 -21.73 7.06 12.62
C ASN A 152 -21.77 7.09 14.16
N GLN A 153 -20.83 6.42 14.84
CA GLN A 153 -20.74 6.46 16.31
C GLN A 153 -20.37 7.85 16.84
N GLN A 154 -19.48 8.59 16.17
CA GLN A 154 -19.14 9.96 16.53
C GLN A 154 -20.31 10.94 16.35
N ASN A 155 -21.18 10.70 15.36
CA ASN A 155 -22.37 11.55 15.15
C ASN A 155 -23.50 11.27 16.16
N SER A 156 -23.57 10.06 16.74
CA SER A 156 -24.58 9.72 17.76
C SER A 156 -24.21 10.17 19.17
N SER A 157 -22.93 10.34 19.51
CA SER A 157 -22.49 10.81 20.83
C SER A 157 -22.54 12.33 21.01
N GLY A 158 -22.67 13.11 19.93
CA GLY A 158 -22.78 14.57 19.98
C GLY A 158 -24.18 15.15 20.20
N LYS A 159 -25.22 14.32 20.34
CA LYS A 159 -26.63 14.76 20.39
C LYS A 159 -27.35 14.46 21.72
N GLY A 160 -26.61 14.24 22.80
CA GLY A 160 -27.14 13.94 24.13
C GLY A 160 -26.55 14.84 25.22
N GLY A 161 -26.91 16.13 25.21
CA GLY A 161 -26.40 17.10 26.19
C GLY A 161 -27.20 18.40 26.18
N GLY A 162 -28.51 18.30 26.41
CA GLY A 162 -29.41 19.45 26.45
C GLY A 162 -30.78 19.05 26.96
N GLY A 163 -30.84 18.57 28.20
CA GLY A 163 -32.08 18.14 28.85
C GLY A 163 -32.09 18.54 30.32
N ASN A 164 -32.72 19.68 30.60
CA ASN A 164 -33.28 20.19 31.86
C ASN A 164 -32.64 19.75 33.18
N ASP A 165 -31.85 20.67 33.73
CA ASP A 165 -31.66 20.78 35.17
C ASP A 165 -32.75 21.71 35.74
N GLN A 166 -33.82 21.14 36.28
CA GLN A 166 -34.70 21.81 37.24
C GLN A 166 -34.99 20.84 38.39
N ASN A 167 -34.01 20.77 39.28
CA ASN A 167 -34.16 20.21 40.61
C ASN A 167 -34.99 21.18 41.47
N LYS A 168 -36.19 20.77 41.90
CA LYS A 168 -36.91 21.34 43.04
C LYS A 168 -37.09 20.23 44.06
N GLY A 169 -36.36 20.34 45.18
CA GLY A 169 -36.69 19.63 46.41
C GLY A 169 -37.97 20.20 47.03
N ASP A 170 -38.75 19.36 47.68
CA ASP A 170 -38.71 19.21 49.14
C ASP A 170 -39.75 18.17 49.60
N ASP A 171 -39.43 17.53 50.73
CA ASP A 171 -40.33 16.85 51.68
C ASP A 171 -41.00 15.52 51.22
N GLN A 172 -41.03 14.41 51.99
CA GLN A 172 -41.18 14.27 53.43
C GLN A 172 -40.85 12.83 53.91
N LYS A 173 -40.63 12.70 55.22
CA LYS A 173 -40.29 11.50 56.02
C LYS A 173 -41.40 10.43 56.12
N GLY A 174 -40.98 9.18 56.39
CA GLY A 174 -41.79 8.11 57.02
C GLY A 174 -41.08 6.74 56.90
N ASP A 175 -40.20 6.35 57.83
CA ASP A 175 -40.42 5.56 59.07
C ASP A 175 -40.42 4.02 58.85
N LYS A 176 -39.56 3.37 59.66
CA LYS A 176 -39.36 1.95 60.07
C LYS A 176 -39.97 0.78 59.27
N ASP A 177 -39.15 -0.27 59.05
CA ASP A 177 -39.26 -1.50 59.86
C ASP A 177 -38.12 -2.52 59.63
N GLN A 178 -37.77 -3.19 60.74
CA GLN A 178 -36.81 -4.29 60.83
C GLN A 178 -37.41 -5.61 60.32
N LYS A 179 -36.59 -6.48 59.73
CA LYS A 179 -36.56 -7.92 60.06
C LYS A 179 -35.32 -8.61 59.49
N GLN A 180 -34.53 -9.17 60.40
CA GLN A 180 -33.60 -10.27 60.14
C GLN A 180 -34.42 -11.55 59.94
N ASP A 181 -34.03 -12.39 58.98
CA ASP A 181 -34.23 -13.83 59.11
C ASP A 181 -33.04 -14.59 58.54
N GLN A 182 -32.66 -15.64 59.26
CA GLN A 182 -31.55 -16.56 58.97
C GLN A 182 -32.11 -17.81 58.28
N GLY A 183 -31.43 -18.31 57.26
CA GLY A 183 -31.78 -19.60 56.64
C GLY A 183 -30.55 -20.31 56.10
N LYS A 184 -30.13 -21.36 56.82
CA LYS A 184 -29.07 -22.33 56.46
C LYS A 184 -29.55 -23.33 55.39
N GLY A 185 -28.59 -23.94 54.70
CA GLY A 185 -28.72 -25.22 53.96
C GLY A 185 -28.41 -25.04 52.48
N GLN A 186 -27.71 -25.92 51.76
CA GLN A 186 -27.14 -27.23 52.04
C GLN A 186 -26.20 -27.52 50.85
N GLN A 187 -25.10 -28.23 51.08
CA GLN A 187 -24.27 -28.79 50.00
C GLN A 187 -25.10 -29.82 49.21
N ASN A 188 -24.91 -29.86 47.90
CA ASN A 188 -24.96 -31.12 47.15
C ASN A 188 -24.09 -31.01 45.89
N GLU A 189 -23.05 -31.83 45.86
CA GLU A 189 -22.34 -32.22 44.66
C GLU A 189 -23.25 -33.09 43.79
N GLY A 190 -23.26 -32.85 42.49
CA GLY A 190 -23.93 -33.68 41.50
C GLY A 190 -23.36 -33.43 40.12
N LYS A 191 -22.46 -34.33 39.68
CA LYS A 191 -22.10 -34.48 38.27
C LYS A 191 -23.32 -34.90 37.47
N SER A 192 -23.60 -34.23 36.37
CA SER A 192 -24.19 -34.84 35.16
C SER A 192 -24.10 -33.90 33.96
N ASP A 193 -23.88 -34.53 32.81
CA ASP A 193 -23.68 -34.01 31.46
C ASP A 193 -24.82 -33.14 30.88
N GLN A 194 -24.43 -32.44 29.80
CA GLN A 194 -25.24 -31.87 28.70
C GLN A 194 -26.11 -30.63 28.96
N GLY A 195 -25.85 -29.57 28.17
CA GLY A 195 -26.87 -28.59 27.78
C GLY A 195 -26.37 -27.16 27.61
N ASN A 196 -26.29 -26.70 26.35
CA ASN A 196 -26.24 -25.31 25.84
C ASN A 196 -26.33 -24.14 26.84
N ASN A 197 -25.42 -23.15 26.69
CA ASN A 197 -25.80 -21.82 26.16
C ASN A 197 -24.54 -20.95 25.84
N PRO A 198 -24.14 -20.75 24.58
CA PRO A 198 -23.19 -19.68 24.24
C PRO A 198 -23.97 -18.37 24.05
N GLN A 199 -24.28 -17.70 25.15
CA GLN A 199 -24.82 -16.35 25.11
C GLN A 199 -23.76 -15.38 25.63
N GLN A 200 -23.52 -14.34 24.83
CA GLN A 200 -22.60 -13.21 25.03
C GLN A 200 -21.16 -13.42 24.55
N ASN A 201 -20.96 -13.28 23.22
CA ASN A 201 -20.11 -12.19 22.72
C ASN A 201 -20.41 -11.87 21.24
N GLN A 202 -21.60 -11.30 20.97
CA GLN A 202 -22.07 -10.96 19.62
C GLN A 202 -21.62 -9.57 19.12
N ASN A 203 -20.51 -9.01 19.62
CA ASN A 203 -20.08 -7.64 19.25
C ASN A 203 -18.71 -7.55 18.56
N ASN A 204 -18.19 -8.63 17.97
CA ASN A 204 -16.91 -8.62 17.24
C ASN A 204 -16.96 -9.20 15.81
N GLU A 205 -18.15 -9.38 15.21
CA GLU A 205 -18.31 -10.00 13.88
C GLU A 205 -17.93 -9.10 12.68
N GLY A 206 -17.04 -8.12 12.85
CA GLY A 206 -16.68 -7.20 11.76
C GLY A 206 -15.25 -6.67 11.76
N LYS A 207 -14.42 -7.05 12.74
CA LYS A 207 -13.05 -6.55 12.84
C LYS A 207 -12.08 -7.69 12.53
N MET A 208 -11.34 -7.57 11.42
CA MET A 208 -10.22 -8.45 11.17
C MET A 208 -9.17 -8.19 12.26
N PRO A 209 -8.72 -9.20 13.02
CA PRO A 209 -7.64 -9.03 13.97
C PRO A 209 -6.41 -8.47 13.24
N LYS A 210 -5.82 -7.36 13.70
CA LYS A 210 -4.67 -6.70 13.03
C LYS A 210 -3.51 -7.66 12.74
N ASN A 211 -3.26 -8.61 13.65
CA ASN A 211 -2.24 -9.64 13.48
C ASN A 211 -2.57 -10.65 12.36
N LEU A 212 -3.85 -10.92 12.11
CA LEU A 212 -4.31 -11.75 11.00
C LEU A 212 -4.27 -10.97 9.68
N GLU A 213 -4.60 -9.67 9.72
CA GLU A 213 -4.43 -8.76 8.58
C GLU A 213 -2.96 -8.68 8.13
N ASP A 214 -2.05 -8.40 9.06
CA ASP A 214 -0.61 -8.33 8.79
C ASP A 214 -0.05 -9.68 8.30
N ALA A 215 -0.47 -10.80 8.91
CA ALA A 215 -0.06 -12.14 8.49
C ALA A 215 -0.62 -12.56 7.13
N LEU A 216 -1.84 -12.13 6.79
CA LEU A 216 -2.43 -12.35 5.47
C LEU A 216 -1.69 -11.51 4.43
N LEU A 217 -1.47 -10.22 4.69
CA LEU A 217 -0.75 -9.30 3.81
C LEU A 217 0.68 -9.80 3.54
N ASP A 218 1.39 -10.28 4.56
CA ASP A 218 2.76 -10.78 4.41
C ASP A 218 2.82 -12.09 3.60
N LYS A 219 1.88 -13.03 3.85
CA LYS A 219 1.79 -14.28 3.08
C LYS A 219 1.36 -14.05 1.62
N ILE A 220 0.57 -13.01 1.35
CA ILE A 220 0.11 -12.61 0.01
C ILE A 220 1.26 -11.96 -0.79
N ASN A 221 2.13 -11.21 -0.12
CA ASN A 221 3.27 -10.51 -0.72
C ASN A 221 4.19 -11.44 -1.55
N ASN A 222 4.27 -12.73 -1.19
CA ASN A 222 5.18 -13.68 -1.84
C ASN A 222 4.77 -14.07 -3.28
N LYS A 223 3.48 -14.11 -3.64
CA LYS A 223 3.06 -14.36 -5.03
C LYS A 223 3.16 -13.09 -5.89
N GLU A 224 2.82 -11.94 -5.31
CA GLU A 224 3.01 -10.63 -5.97
C GLU A 224 4.50 -10.33 -6.20
N LYS A 225 5.39 -10.84 -5.33
CA LYS A 225 6.84 -10.76 -5.53
C LYS A 225 7.26 -11.32 -6.88
N GLU A 226 6.63 -12.39 -7.39
CA GLU A 226 7.01 -12.96 -8.69
C GLU A 226 6.50 -12.13 -9.87
N THR A 227 5.28 -11.57 -9.79
CA THR A 227 4.80 -10.61 -10.78
C THR A 227 5.63 -9.33 -10.77
N ALA A 228 5.92 -8.80 -9.58
CA ALA A 228 6.77 -7.63 -9.38
C ALA A 228 8.18 -7.90 -9.89
N LYS A 229 8.82 -9.03 -9.54
CA LYS A 229 10.12 -9.44 -10.08
C LYS A 229 10.10 -9.58 -11.59
N ARG A 230 9.07 -10.19 -12.16
CA ARG A 230 8.94 -10.32 -13.62
C ARG A 230 8.85 -8.96 -14.29
N ILE A 231 8.08 -8.02 -13.74
CA ILE A 231 7.93 -6.67 -14.30
C ILE A 231 9.21 -5.84 -14.07
N LEU A 232 9.80 -5.93 -12.87
CA LEU A 232 11.10 -5.35 -12.54
C LEU A 232 12.14 -5.80 -13.57
N ASN A 233 12.18 -7.10 -13.89
CA ASN A 233 13.20 -7.70 -14.75
C ASN A 233 12.80 -7.87 -16.23
N LYS A 234 11.59 -7.48 -16.64
CA LYS A 234 11.02 -7.73 -17.99
C LYS A 234 11.94 -7.25 -19.13
N ASN A 235 12.73 -6.20 -18.86
CA ASN A 235 13.62 -5.56 -19.83
C ASN A 235 15.12 -5.69 -19.50
N SER A 236 15.50 -6.24 -18.34
CA SER A 236 16.90 -6.40 -17.94
C SER A 236 17.54 -7.69 -18.47
N TYR A 237 16.74 -8.65 -18.94
CA TYR A 237 17.24 -9.90 -19.55
C TYR A 237 17.68 -9.75 -21.01
N SER A 238 17.71 -8.54 -21.56
CA SER A 238 18.32 -8.25 -22.86
C SER A 238 19.72 -7.65 -22.72
N MET A 239 20.53 -8.17 -21.80
CA MET A 239 21.98 -7.96 -21.89
C MET A 239 22.40 -8.47 -23.27
N PRO A 240 23.11 -7.67 -24.11
CA PRO A 240 23.75 -8.25 -25.28
C PRO A 240 24.61 -9.40 -24.77
N GLU A 241 24.42 -10.60 -25.32
CA GLU A 241 25.41 -11.67 -25.14
C GLU A 241 26.77 -11.03 -25.44
N SER A 242 27.69 -11.07 -24.49
CA SER A 242 29.06 -10.72 -24.78
C SER A 242 29.49 -11.61 -25.92
N ASN A 243 29.69 -11.02 -27.09
CA ASN A 243 30.27 -11.66 -28.26
C ASN A 243 31.79 -11.88 -28.06
N GLU A 244 32.18 -12.24 -26.83
CA GLU A 244 33.40 -12.97 -26.57
C GLU A 244 33.20 -14.33 -27.23
N LYS A 245 33.63 -14.39 -28.50
CA LYS A 245 34.07 -15.64 -29.10
C LYS A 245 35.17 -16.18 -28.20
N ASP A 246 34.82 -17.09 -27.32
CA ASP A 246 35.75 -18.15 -26.97
C ASP A 246 36.07 -18.86 -28.29
N TRP A 247 37.27 -18.54 -28.77
CA TRP A 247 38.02 -19.08 -29.90
C TRP A 247 37.55 -20.42 -30.46
#